data_AF-A0A9P9BGU6-F1
#
_entry.id   AF-A0A9P9BGU6-F1
#
_cell.length_a   1.000
_cell.length_b   1.000
_cell.length_c   1.000
_cell.angle_alpha   90.00
_cell.angle_beta   90.00
_cell.angle_gamma   90.00
#
_symmetry.space_group_name_H-M   'P 1'
#
loop_
_entity.id
_entity.type
_entity.pdbx_description
1 polymer ?
#
loop_
_entity_poly.entity_id
_entity_poly.type
_entity_poly.pdbx_seq_one_letter_code
_entity_poly.pdbx_strand_id
1 'polypeptide(L)'
;MCRGLTLIIVQKQFAEPAGTYVEGITSPRGPIWHSTGKSLTKECFPSAMAECSCRADDRHGDGLPYALKNTEVLVARNPCLHPGDLQKFKAVEHASLSHLVDCIVFPARGRRSPADMMSGGDLDGDKFLVCWDKDLIPSTLSQPAEYPTTEEPVKFRPITDDDRLVYVAEYTNASLGRVKNLYLDWVRVKGPMAPECQELNRLFSQCVDGIQIKIPPRLESIPVIPLDNQKFILDELHEAAAADIARGRLRETNLACAEFDIIELLVSRQDIAITEFELFKLTAKRCRRHGMCLGDFLSYFDMNSLTAEEKHWALSSTQQLQWAPSLILNALCTSKIVSENDIAHHELNSPRLRWKRTLPPKRSRKFRKSW
;
A
#
# COMPACT_ATOMS: atom_id res chain seq x y z
N MET A 1 3.66 10.84 33.50
CA MET A 1 3.34 9.43 33.17
C MET A 1 2.93 9.38 31.70
N CYS A 2 3.92 9.32 30.80
CA CYS A 2 3.68 9.20 29.36
C CYS A 2 3.85 7.73 28.99
N ARG A 3 2.75 7.04 28.67
CA ARG A 3 2.80 5.66 28.17
C ARG A 3 3.12 5.70 26.67
N GLY A 4 4.08 4.87 26.28
CA GLY A 4 4.80 4.94 25.01
C GLY A 4 3.96 4.72 23.76
N LEU A 5 4.34 5.46 22.72
CA LEU A 5 3.97 5.22 21.34
C LEU A 5 5.16 4.55 20.64
N THR A 6 4.98 3.30 20.24
CA THR A 6 5.87 2.58 19.32
C THR A 6 5.20 2.62 17.95
N LEU A 7 5.73 3.41 17.00
CA LEU A 7 5.22 3.51 15.63
C LEU A 7 6.09 2.63 14.71
N ILE A 8 5.50 1.61 14.09
CA ILE A 8 6.17 0.76 13.10
C ILE A 8 5.58 1.08 11.72
N ILE A 9 6.35 1.77 10.88
CA ILE A 9 5.95 2.11 9.51
C ILE A 9 6.37 0.96 8.57
N VAL A 10 5.47 0.01 8.36
CA VAL A 10 5.48 -0.90 7.21
C VAL A 10 4.04 -1.28 6.89
N GLN A 11 3.50 -0.75 5.78
CA GLN A 11 2.43 -1.32 4.94
C GLN A 11 1.31 -2.16 5.60
N LYS A 12 0.95 -1.88 6.85
CA LYS A 12 -0.24 -2.35 7.57
C LYS A 12 -1.12 -1.15 7.80
N GLN A 13 -2.42 -1.35 7.65
CA GLN A 13 -3.43 -0.42 8.17
C GLN A 13 -2.99 0.07 9.54
N PHE A 14 -2.70 1.36 9.64
CA PHE A 14 -2.55 1.99 10.92
C PHE A 14 -3.87 1.78 11.68
N ALA A 15 -3.75 1.12 12.82
CA ALA A 15 -4.70 1.28 13.91
C ALA A 15 -4.30 2.53 14.71
N GLU A 16 -4.13 3.68 14.04
CA GLU A 16 -4.21 4.93 14.79
C GLU A 16 -5.68 5.12 15.17
N PRO A 17 -6.01 5.49 16.41
CA PRO A 17 -7.39 5.79 16.78
C PRO A 17 -7.96 6.98 16.00
N ALA A 18 -7.10 7.73 15.28
CA ALA A 18 -7.45 8.97 14.60
C ALA A 18 -7.17 9.00 13.07
N GLY A 19 -7.13 7.84 12.40
CA GLY A 19 -7.02 7.80 10.92
C GLY A 19 -7.49 6.49 10.29
N THR A 20 -8.07 6.57 9.08
CA THR A 20 -8.53 5.38 8.32
C THR A 20 -8.40 5.57 6.80
N TYR A 21 -8.39 4.45 6.06
CA TYR A 21 -8.55 4.46 4.61
C TYR A 21 -10.01 4.22 4.25
N VAL A 22 -10.58 5.11 3.46
CA VAL A 22 -11.98 5.03 3.01
C VAL A 22 -12.09 5.23 1.51
N GLU A 23 -13.10 4.62 0.90
CA GLU A 23 -13.39 4.82 -0.52
C GLU A 23 -13.99 6.21 -0.74
N GLY A 24 -13.55 6.88 -1.80
CA GLY A 24 -14.08 8.19 -2.16
C GLY A 24 -15.34 8.04 -3.00
N ILE A 25 -16.36 8.83 -2.70
CA ILE A 25 -17.56 8.96 -3.52
C ILE A 25 -17.93 10.44 -3.71
N THR A 26 -18.59 10.74 -4.83
CA THR A 26 -19.18 12.07 -5.06
C THR A 26 -20.65 12.02 -4.74
N SER A 27 -21.18 13.06 -4.09
CA SER A 27 -22.63 13.15 -3.87
C SER A 27 -23.38 13.43 -5.18
N PRO A 28 -24.25 12.53 -5.68
CA PRO A 28 -24.99 12.76 -6.93
C PRO A 28 -26.19 13.71 -6.75
N ARG A 29 -26.63 13.93 -5.50
CA ARG A 29 -27.86 14.69 -5.14
C ARG A 29 -27.71 15.58 -3.89
N GLY A 30 -26.49 15.84 -3.42
CA GLY A 30 -26.22 16.60 -2.18
C GLY A 30 -26.41 18.12 -2.33
N PRO A 31 -26.63 18.84 -1.21
CA PRO A 31 -26.97 20.26 -1.24
C PRO A 31 -25.85 21.12 -1.84
N ILE A 32 -26.26 22.25 -2.38
CA ILE A 32 -25.44 23.33 -2.89
C ILE A 32 -24.47 23.78 -1.78
N TRP A 33 -23.18 23.44 -1.92
CA TRP A 33 -22.12 23.89 -1.02
C TRP A 33 -21.86 25.40 -1.21
N HIS A 34 -22.63 26.25 -0.54
CA HIS A 34 -22.35 27.67 -0.39
C HIS A 34 -22.45 28.04 1.09
N SER A 35 -21.37 28.66 1.59
CA SER A 35 -21.44 29.43 2.82
C SER A 35 -22.52 30.50 2.67
N THR A 36 -23.27 30.66 3.75
CA THR A 36 -24.39 31.57 3.92
C THR A 36 -24.21 32.94 3.24
N GLY A 37 -25.13 33.24 2.32
CA GLY A 37 -25.70 34.57 2.06
C GLY A 37 -24.75 35.77 2.00
N LYS A 38 -24.26 36.08 0.79
CA LYS A 38 -24.28 37.42 0.18
C LYS A 38 -23.77 37.33 -1.26
N SER A 39 -24.54 37.91 -2.18
CA SER A 39 -24.14 38.12 -3.58
C SER A 39 -22.84 38.93 -3.60
N LEU A 40 -21.72 38.31 -3.95
CA LEU A 40 -20.46 39.00 -4.23
C LEU A 40 -19.71 38.31 -5.38
N THR A 41 -19.06 39.17 -6.13
CA THR A 41 -18.48 39.03 -7.46
C THR A 41 -17.46 37.91 -7.63
N LYS A 42 -17.27 37.50 -8.89
CA LYS A 42 -16.19 36.64 -9.39
C LYS A 42 -14.81 37.23 -9.05
N GLU A 43 -14.32 37.00 -7.83
CA GLU A 43 -12.92 37.24 -7.47
C GLU A 43 -12.36 36.03 -6.71
N CYS A 44 -11.05 35.84 -6.90
CA CYS A 44 -10.25 34.70 -6.51
C CYS A 44 -10.53 34.18 -5.08
N PHE A 45 -10.87 32.90 -4.97
CA PHE A 45 -10.85 32.19 -3.69
C PHE A 45 -9.52 31.45 -3.52
N PRO A 46 -8.65 31.86 -2.58
CA PRO A 46 -7.53 31.03 -2.17
C PRO A 46 -8.05 29.89 -1.29
N SER A 47 -7.78 28.63 -1.69
CA SER A 47 -7.71 27.45 -0.79
C SER A 47 -8.71 27.42 0.37
N ALA A 48 -10.01 27.60 0.09
CA ALA A 48 -11.06 27.59 1.10
C ALA A 48 -11.39 26.14 1.48
N MET A 49 -11.33 25.83 2.79
CA MET A 49 -11.69 24.54 3.39
C MET A 49 -12.96 23.96 2.74
N ALA A 50 -12.79 22.91 1.95
CA ALA A 50 -13.89 22.15 1.40
C ALA A 50 -14.49 21.25 2.49
N GLU A 51 -15.81 21.04 2.44
CA GLU A 51 -16.52 20.18 3.40
C GLU A 51 -16.56 18.74 2.87
N CYS A 52 -16.36 17.74 3.74
CA CYS A 52 -16.52 16.32 3.41
C CYS A 52 -17.35 15.60 4.47
N SER A 53 -18.07 14.54 4.10
CA SER A 53 -18.75 13.67 5.07
C SER A 53 -17.99 12.36 5.16
N CYS A 54 -17.52 11.99 6.34
CA CYS A 54 -16.82 10.73 6.59
C CYS A 54 -17.43 10.02 7.78
N ARG A 55 -17.75 8.74 7.58
CA ARG A 55 -18.32 7.87 8.59
C ARG A 55 -17.50 6.59 8.62
N ALA A 56 -16.93 6.26 9.77
CA ALA A 56 -16.13 5.06 9.97
C ALA A 56 -16.80 4.21 11.06
N ASP A 57 -16.66 2.89 10.94
CA ASP A 57 -17.06 1.98 12.02
C ASP A 57 -16.26 2.30 13.30
N ASP A 58 -16.97 2.47 14.42
CA ASP A 58 -16.38 2.87 15.67
C ASP A 58 -15.65 1.68 16.32
N ARG A 59 -14.40 1.90 16.75
CA ARG A 59 -13.65 0.93 17.55
C ARG A 59 -13.92 1.08 19.05
N HIS A 60 -14.84 1.96 19.47
CA HIS A 60 -15.28 2.11 20.86
C HIS A 60 -16.20 0.97 21.37
N GLY A 61 -16.41 -0.08 20.57
CA GLY A 61 -16.87 -1.38 21.05
C GLY A 61 -18.37 -1.65 20.91
N ASP A 62 -19.14 -0.71 20.36
CA ASP A 62 -20.56 -0.87 20.03
C ASP A 62 -20.82 -1.20 18.55
N GLY A 63 -19.82 -1.06 17.67
CA GLY A 63 -19.91 -1.38 16.24
C GLY A 63 -20.88 -0.49 15.47
N LEU A 64 -21.14 0.72 15.97
CA LEU A 64 -22.03 1.67 15.34
C LEU A 64 -21.23 2.67 14.49
N PRO A 65 -21.68 2.97 13.26
CA PRO A 65 -21.00 3.95 12.40
C PRO A 65 -20.96 5.35 13.01
N TYR A 66 -19.77 5.87 13.28
CA TYR A 66 -19.54 7.22 13.80
C TYR A 66 -19.16 8.20 12.69
N ALA A 67 -19.87 9.32 12.60
CA ALA A 67 -19.57 10.39 11.65
C ALA A 67 -18.71 11.47 12.31
N LEU A 68 -17.63 11.90 11.66
CA LEU A 68 -16.84 13.04 12.15
C LEU A 68 -17.64 14.33 12.00
N LYS A 69 -17.73 15.13 13.07
CA LYS A 69 -18.57 16.33 13.12
C LYS A 69 -17.74 17.58 13.42
N ASN A 70 -17.72 18.52 12.48
CA ASN A 70 -17.01 19.80 12.60
C ASN A 70 -15.52 19.63 12.94
N THR A 71 -14.88 18.60 12.38
CA THR A 71 -13.48 18.26 12.64
C THR A 71 -12.64 18.58 11.41
N GLU A 72 -11.48 19.21 11.57
CA GLU A 72 -10.52 19.31 10.46
C GLU A 72 -9.93 17.93 10.17
N VAL A 73 -9.81 17.60 8.89
CA VAL A 73 -9.24 16.32 8.46
C VAL A 73 -8.21 16.56 7.37
N LEU A 74 -7.09 15.84 7.46
CA LEU A 74 -6.11 15.71 6.41
C LEU A 74 -6.48 14.52 5.54
N VAL A 75 -6.55 14.73 4.23
CA VAL A 75 -6.90 13.70 3.25
C VAL A 75 -5.80 13.61 2.20
N ALA A 76 -5.40 12.40 1.87
CA ALA A 76 -4.41 12.14 0.83
C ALA A 76 -4.68 10.82 0.11
N ARG A 77 -4.18 10.73 -1.12
CA ARG A 77 -4.12 9.49 -1.90
C ARG A 77 -2.69 8.94 -1.92
N ASN A 78 -2.53 7.63 -1.80
CA ASN A 78 -1.24 6.97 -1.95
C ASN A 78 -1.06 6.50 -3.40
N PRO A 79 0.05 6.81 -4.06
CA PRO A 79 1.24 7.51 -3.57
C PRO A 79 1.12 9.04 -3.58
N CYS A 80 1.63 9.65 -2.52
CA CYS A 80 1.68 11.11 -2.32
C CYS A 80 3.13 11.57 -2.52
N LEU A 81 3.44 12.13 -3.67
CA LEU A 81 4.78 12.61 -4.01
C LEU A 81 4.84 14.14 -3.95
N HIS A 82 3.76 14.85 -4.27
CA HIS A 82 3.75 16.30 -4.10
C HIS A 82 3.26 16.67 -2.69
N PRO A 83 3.89 17.63 -1.99
CA PRO A 83 3.36 18.12 -0.71
C PRO A 83 1.93 18.68 -0.81
N GLY A 84 1.55 19.17 -1.98
CA GLY A 84 0.19 19.62 -2.28
C GLY A 84 -0.80 18.49 -2.56
N ASP A 85 -0.39 17.22 -2.63
CA ASP A 85 -1.34 16.09 -2.68
C ASP A 85 -2.02 15.87 -1.32
N LEU A 86 -1.48 16.47 -0.25
CA LEU A 86 -2.12 16.54 1.05
C LEU A 86 -3.14 17.67 1.04
N GLN A 87 -4.41 17.33 1.20
CA GLN A 87 -5.52 18.26 1.18
C GLN A 87 -6.20 18.32 2.55
N LYS A 88 -6.57 19.51 3.01
CA LYS A 88 -7.29 19.68 4.28
C LYS A 88 -8.76 19.99 4.01
N PHE A 89 -9.63 19.26 4.66
CA PHE A 89 -11.08 19.41 4.59
C PHE A 89 -11.64 19.65 5.99
N LYS A 90 -12.87 20.18 6.03
CA LYS A 90 -13.68 20.19 7.25
C LYS A 90 -14.70 19.07 7.15
N ALA A 91 -14.63 18.10 8.05
CA ALA A 91 -15.61 17.04 8.13
C ALA A 91 -16.93 17.56 8.71
N VAL A 92 -18.02 17.44 7.94
CA VAL A 92 -19.37 17.89 8.31
C VAL A 92 -20.35 16.73 8.13
N GLU A 93 -21.20 16.53 9.13
CA GLU A 93 -22.24 15.51 9.10
C GLU A 93 -23.47 16.04 8.35
N HIS A 94 -23.98 15.25 7.40
CA HIS A 94 -25.23 15.53 6.71
C HIS A 94 -26.22 14.38 6.91
N ALA A 95 -27.37 14.68 7.51
CA ALA A 95 -28.42 13.69 7.75
C ALA A 95 -28.87 12.98 6.46
N SER A 96 -28.90 13.67 5.32
CA SER A 96 -29.25 13.07 4.02
C SER A 96 -28.22 12.05 3.51
N LEU A 97 -26.97 12.12 3.98
CA LEU A 97 -25.89 11.20 3.62
C LEU A 97 -25.65 10.13 4.69
N SER A 98 -26.50 10.08 5.73
CA SER A 98 -26.35 9.15 6.86
C SER A 98 -26.36 7.66 6.46
N HIS A 99 -26.93 7.32 5.32
CA HIS A 99 -26.94 5.97 4.76
C HIS A 99 -25.59 5.55 4.14
N LEU A 100 -24.65 6.50 3.95
CA LEU A 100 -23.33 6.26 3.41
C LEU A 100 -22.35 6.02 4.57
N VAL A 101 -21.77 4.82 4.59
CA VAL A 101 -20.88 4.31 5.65
C VAL A 101 -19.56 3.84 5.01
N ASP A 102 -18.46 3.90 5.76
CA ASP A 102 -17.10 3.49 5.34
C ASP A 102 -16.57 4.17 4.08
N CYS A 103 -17.04 5.39 3.83
CA CYS A 103 -16.65 6.20 2.69
C CYS A 103 -16.47 7.67 3.09
N ILE A 104 -15.72 8.39 2.27
CA ILE A 104 -15.64 9.85 2.28
C ILE A 104 -16.43 10.41 1.10
N VAL A 105 -17.34 11.34 1.39
CA VAL A 105 -18.11 12.05 0.37
C VAL A 105 -17.45 13.39 0.08
N PHE A 106 -16.98 13.57 -1.16
CA PHE A 106 -16.42 14.82 -1.64
C PHE A 106 -17.49 15.74 -2.27
N PRO A 107 -17.25 17.07 -2.25
CA PRO A 107 -18.14 18.02 -2.92
C PRO A 107 -18.06 17.85 -4.44
N ALA A 108 -19.22 17.82 -5.10
CA ALA A 108 -19.34 17.68 -6.56
C ALA A 108 -19.08 19.00 -7.33
N ARG A 109 -18.85 20.11 -6.63
CA ARG A 109 -18.70 21.46 -7.21
C ARG A 109 -17.35 22.04 -6.85
N GLY A 110 -16.76 22.77 -7.79
CA GLY A 110 -15.44 23.35 -7.69
C GLY A 110 -14.82 23.50 -9.09
N ARG A 111 -13.65 24.12 -9.18
CA ARG A 111 -12.91 24.23 -10.45
C ARG A 111 -12.19 22.93 -10.82
N ARG A 112 -11.83 22.13 -9.82
CA ARG A 112 -11.06 20.90 -9.93
C ARG A 112 -11.62 19.90 -8.91
N SER A 113 -11.68 18.62 -9.24
CA SER A 113 -12.21 17.61 -8.32
C SER A 113 -11.23 17.40 -7.15
N PRO A 114 -11.72 17.15 -5.92
CA PRO A 114 -10.86 16.83 -4.79
C PRO A 114 -9.96 15.62 -5.02
N ALA A 115 -10.47 14.58 -5.69
CA ALA A 115 -9.69 13.39 -6.02
C ALA A 115 -8.50 13.71 -6.94
N ASP A 116 -8.70 14.53 -7.97
CA ASP A 116 -7.66 14.95 -8.90
C ASP A 116 -6.58 15.81 -8.21
N MET A 117 -6.98 16.65 -7.24
CA MET A 117 -6.02 17.40 -6.41
C MET A 117 -5.07 16.51 -5.60
N MET A 118 -5.41 15.23 -5.39
CA MET A 118 -4.63 14.27 -4.62
C MET A 118 -3.99 13.23 -5.54
N SER A 119 -2.78 13.56 -6.01
CA SER A 119 -1.99 12.67 -6.89
C SER A 119 -2.65 12.39 -8.24
N GLY A 120 -3.58 13.23 -8.72
CA GLY A 120 -4.29 13.02 -10.00
C GLY A 120 -5.29 11.87 -9.95
N GLY A 121 -5.94 11.66 -8.80
CA GLY A 121 -6.89 10.56 -8.62
C GLY A 121 -8.28 10.81 -9.16
N ASP A 122 -9.09 9.77 -9.08
CA ASP A 122 -10.51 9.81 -9.43
C ASP A 122 -11.35 9.06 -8.38
N LEU A 123 -12.54 8.62 -8.75
CA LEU A 123 -13.47 7.92 -7.85
C LEU A 123 -13.95 6.60 -8.46
N ASP A 124 -13.09 5.92 -9.23
CA ASP A 124 -13.38 4.61 -9.84
C ASP A 124 -13.08 3.41 -8.91
N GLY A 125 -12.60 3.69 -7.70
CA GLY A 125 -12.10 2.71 -6.73
C GLY A 125 -10.97 3.22 -5.83
N ASP A 126 -10.55 4.47 -6.02
CA ASP A 126 -9.54 5.12 -5.20
C ASP A 126 -9.88 5.14 -3.71
N LYS A 127 -8.85 4.87 -2.90
CA LYS A 127 -8.91 4.93 -1.44
C LYS A 127 -8.10 6.11 -0.93
N PHE A 128 -8.69 6.83 0.01
CA PHE A 128 -8.13 8.02 0.61
C PHE A 128 -7.78 7.74 2.06
N LEU A 129 -6.55 8.10 2.44
CA LEU A 129 -6.18 8.23 3.83
C LEU A 129 -6.90 9.46 4.38
N VAL A 130 -7.67 9.30 5.45
CA VAL A 130 -8.31 10.38 6.19
C VAL A 130 -7.76 10.35 7.62
N CYS A 131 -7.11 11.44 8.02
CA CYS A 131 -6.52 11.61 9.36
C CYS A 131 -7.16 12.82 10.04
N TRP A 132 -7.64 12.62 11.27
CA TRP A 132 -8.22 13.68 12.11
C TRP A 132 -7.42 13.94 13.38
N ASP A 133 -6.17 13.44 13.42
CA ASP A 133 -5.23 13.76 14.48
C ASP A 133 -4.73 15.20 14.32
N LYS A 134 -5.02 16.04 15.31
CA LYS A 134 -4.67 17.46 15.29
C LYS A 134 -3.17 17.70 15.29
N ASP A 135 -2.38 16.77 15.81
CA ASP A 135 -0.92 16.89 15.86
C ASP A 135 -0.30 16.56 14.48
N LEU A 136 -1.02 15.84 13.62
CA LEU A 136 -0.58 15.46 12.27
C LEU A 136 -1.14 16.37 11.17
N ILE A 137 -2.17 17.16 11.45
CA ILE A 137 -2.74 18.12 10.51
C ILE A 137 -1.82 19.36 10.43
N PRO A 138 -1.18 19.63 9.28
CA PRO A 138 -0.28 20.77 9.16
C PRO A 138 -1.07 22.09 9.18
N SER A 139 -0.44 23.12 9.77
CA SER A 139 -0.98 24.49 9.77
C SER A 139 -0.98 25.13 8.38
N THR A 140 -0.02 24.76 7.55
CA THR A 140 0.17 25.25 6.18
C THR A 140 0.10 24.14 5.16
N LEU A 141 -0.55 24.40 4.02
CA LEU A 141 -0.60 23.48 2.89
C LEU A 141 0.07 24.07 1.65
N SER A 142 0.68 23.19 0.85
CA SER A 142 1.15 23.51 -0.49
C SER A 142 -0.01 23.48 -1.49
N GLN A 143 0.12 24.22 -2.59
CA GLN A 143 -0.88 24.14 -3.65
C GLN A 143 -0.88 22.75 -4.32
N PRO A 144 -2.06 22.20 -4.68
CA PRO A 144 -2.16 20.94 -5.41
C PRO A 144 -1.30 20.94 -6.67
N ALA A 145 -0.58 19.85 -6.91
CA ALA A 145 0.17 19.69 -8.16
C ALA A 145 -0.78 19.47 -9.34
N GLU A 146 -0.35 19.93 -10.51
CA GLU A 146 -1.03 19.62 -11.76
C GLU A 146 -0.48 18.31 -12.34
N TYR A 147 -1.40 17.42 -12.71
CA TYR A 147 -1.10 16.12 -13.32
C TYR A 147 -1.67 16.11 -14.75
N PRO A 148 -1.06 16.84 -15.70
CA PRO A 148 -1.57 16.89 -17.06
C PRO A 148 -1.41 15.52 -17.73
N THR A 149 -2.49 15.06 -18.36
CA THR A 149 -2.44 13.88 -19.21
C THR A 149 -1.45 14.12 -20.34
N THR A 150 -0.52 13.19 -20.53
CA THR A 150 0.38 13.23 -21.68
C THR A 150 -0.29 12.52 -22.84
N GLU A 151 -0.56 13.25 -23.93
CA GLU A 151 -1.17 12.67 -25.13
C GLU A 151 -0.16 11.75 -25.84
N GLU A 152 -0.51 10.48 -25.98
CA GLU A 152 0.25 9.58 -26.85
C GLU A 152 -0.03 9.93 -28.33
N PRO A 153 0.99 9.91 -29.20
CA PRO A 153 0.79 10.18 -30.61
C PRO A 153 -0.12 9.11 -31.23
N VAL A 154 -1.31 9.55 -31.67
CA VAL A 154 -2.30 8.67 -32.31
C VAL A 154 -1.73 8.10 -33.61
N LYS A 155 -1.62 6.78 -33.68
CA LYS A 155 -1.23 6.07 -34.91
C LYS A 155 -2.47 5.84 -35.77
N PHE A 156 -2.58 6.57 -36.88
CA PHE A 156 -3.67 6.40 -37.86
C PHE A 156 -3.42 5.19 -38.79
N ARG A 157 -3.25 3.99 -38.22
CA ARG A 157 -3.18 2.73 -38.97
C ARG A 157 -3.90 1.60 -38.23
N PRO A 158 -4.41 0.57 -38.93
CA PRO A 158 -4.98 -0.60 -38.27
C PRO A 158 -3.98 -1.24 -37.29
N ILE A 159 -4.48 -1.62 -36.11
CA ILE A 159 -3.70 -2.31 -35.07
C ILE A 159 -3.48 -3.76 -35.51
N THR A 160 -2.23 -4.19 -35.63
CA THR A 160 -1.86 -5.57 -35.97
C THR A 160 -1.62 -6.41 -34.71
N ASP A 161 -1.52 -7.73 -34.84
CA ASP A 161 -1.18 -8.60 -33.71
C ASP A 161 0.25 -8.34 -33.20
N ASP A 162 1.19 -7.98 -34.07
CA ASP A 162 2.54 -7.57 -33.69
C ASP A 162 2.52 -6.33 -32.79
N ASP A 163 1.65 -5.34 -33.07
CA ASP A 163 1.51 -4.17 -32.21
C ASP A 163 1.07 -4.54 -30.79
N ARG A 164 0.15 -5.52 -30.68
CA ARG A 164 -0.31 -6.03 -29.39
C ARG A 164 0.80 -6.76 -28.65
N LEU A 165 1.60 -7.56 -29.36
CA LEU A 165 2.74 -8.27 -28.79
C LEU A 165 3.80 -7.29 -28.28
N VAL A 166 4.15 -6.28 -29.08
CA VAL A 166 5.10 -5.22 -28.70
C VAL A 166 4.56 -4.45 -27.49
N TYR A 167 3.31 -3.99 -27.52
CA TYR A 167 2.69 -3.29 -26.40
C TYR A 167 2.77 -4.10 -25.09
N VAL A 168 2.43 -5.39 -25.14
CA VAL A 168 2.49 -6.27 -23.95
C VAL A 168 3.93 -6.56 -23.52
N ALA A 169 4.87 -6.69 -24.45
CA ALA A 169 6.28 -6.91 -24.15
C ALA A 169 6.95 -5.67 -23.54
N GLU A 170 6.53 -4.48 -23.96
CA GLU A 170 7.04 -3.20 -23.46
C GLU A 170 6.40 -2.77 -22.14
N TYR A 171 5.23 -3.32 -21.78
CA TYR A 171 4.57 -3.05 -20.51
C TYR A 171 5.42 -3.52 -19.32
N THR A 172 6.13 -2.59 -18.68
CA THR A 172 6.99 -2.86 -17.52
C THR A 172 6.76 -1.86 -16.39
N ASN A 173 6.52 -2.38 -15.18
CA ASN A 173 6.43 -1.58 -13.96
C ASN A 173 7.81 -1.25 -13.37
N ALA A 174 8.91 -1.69 -14.00
CA ALA A 174 10.26 -1.46 -13.48
C ALA A 174 10.60 0.03 -13.35
N SER A 175 10.13 0.84 -14.31
CA SER A 175 10.34 2.29 -14.31
C SER A 175 9.66 2.98 -13.13
N LEU A 176 8.46 2.55 -12.74
CA LEU A 176 7.70 3.13 -11.61
C LEU A 176 8.47 3.00 -10.29
N GLY A 177 8.98 1.79 -10.01
CA GLY A 177 9.77 1.54 -8.81
C GLY A 177 11.09 2.32 -8.80
N ARG A 178 11.75 2.41 -9.96
CA ARG A 178 13.00 3.15 -10.11
C ARG A 178 12.83 4.65 -9.86
N VAL A 179 11.83 5.28 -10.47
CA VAL A 179 11.52 6.70 -10.26
C VAL A 179 11.18 6.98 -8.80
N LYS A 180 10.38 6.11 -8.17
CA LYS A 180 10.03 6.26 -6.75
C LYS A 180 11.26 6.25 -5.84
N ASN A 181 12.18 5.31 -6.06
CA ASN A 181 13.39 5.22 -5.24
C ASN A 181 14.27 6.46 -5.40
N LEU A 182 14.50 6.89 -6.66
CA LEU A 182 15.23 8.14 -6.93
C LEU A 182 14.54 9.34 -6.26
N TYR A 183 13.21 9.41 -6.31
CA TYR A 183 12.45 10.47 -5.64
C TYR A 183 12.72 10.48 -4.13
N LEU A 184 12.67 9.33 -3.46
CA LEU A 184 12.95 9.22 -2.03
C LEU A 184 14.39 9.66 -1.69
N ASP A 185 15.36 9.31 -2.52
CA ASP A 185 16.75 9.74 -2.33
C ASP A 185 16.89 11.26 -2.49
N TRP A 186 16.29 11.85 -3.53
CA TRP A 186 16.31 13.29 -3.76
C TRP A 186 15.58 14.09 -2.68
N VAL A 187 14.47 13.57 -2.15
CA VAL A 187 13.73 14.21 -1.05
C VAL A 187 14.59 14.34 0.20
N ARG A 188 15.40 13.32 0.52
CA ARG A 188 16.32 13.36 1.66
C ARG A 188 17.41 14.42 1.51
N VAL A 189 17.77 14.75 0.28
CA VAL A 189 18.86 15.67 -0.06
C VAL A 189 18.37 17.13 -0.16
N LYS A 190 17.27 17.36 -0.89
CA LYS A 190 16.81 18.72 -1.24
C LYS A 190 15.37 19.02 -0.84
N GLY A 191 14.63 18.03 -0.33
CA GLY A 191 13.22 18.15 0.00
C GLY A 191 12.28 17.99 -1.21
N PRO A 192 10.98 17.79 -0.95
CA PRO A 192 9.99 17.40 -1.97
C PRO A 192 9.63 18.52 -2.97
N MET A 193 9.86 19.78 -2.61
CA MET A 193 9.64 20.93 -3.51
C MET A 193 10.83 21.22 -4.44
N ALA A 194 11.93 20.47 -4.32
CA ALA A 194 13.09 20.64 -5.20
C ALA A 194 12.74 20.34 -6.66
N PRO A 195 13.33 21.04 -7.65
CA PRO A 195 12.99 20.86 -9.06
C PRO A 195 13.21 19.42 -9.54
N GLU A 196 14.20 18.71 -9.00
CA GLU A 196 14.45 17.29 -9.29
C GLU A 196 13.29 16.41 -8.80
N CYS A 197 12.81 16.64 -7.57
CA CYS A 197 11.66 15.94 -7.00
C CYS A 197 10.37 16.21 -7.78
N GLN A 198 10.16 17.46 -8.19
CA GLN A 198 8.99 17.87 -8.99
C GLN A 198 8.97 17.22 -10.37
N GLU A 199 10.13 17.09 -11.01
CA GLU A 199 10.25 16.39 -12.27
C GLU A 199 10.08 14.88 -12.12
N LEU A 200 10.65 14.28 -11.07
CA LEU A 200 10.42 12.87 -10.75
C LEU A 200 8.94 12.59 -10.45
N ASN A 201 8.22 13.53 -9.82
CA ASN A 201 6.77 13.42 -9.62
C ASN A 201 6.01 13.36 -10.96
N ARG A 202 6.36 14.23 -11.93
CA ARG A 202 5.75 14.19 -13.27
C ARG A 202 6.04 12.87 -14.00
N LEU A 203 7.29 12.42 -13.96
CA LEU A 203 7.70 11.14 -14.56
C LEU A 203 7.00 9.95 -13.88
N PHE A 204 6.77 10.05 -12.57
CA PHE A 204 6.03 9.04 -11.82
C PHE A 204 4.57 8.99 -12.26
N SER A 205 3.89 10.14 -12.40
CA SER A 205 2.53 10.21 -12.93
C SER A 205 2.42 9.56 -14.31
N GLN A 206 3.33 9.90 -15.22
CA GLN A 206 3.38 9.27 -16.56
C GLN A 206 3.54 7.75 -16.49
N CYS A 207 4.39 7.24 -15.58
CA CYS A 207 4.54 5.80 -15.39
C CYS A 207 3.25 5.13 -14.89
N VAL A 208 2.47 5.80 -14.04
CA VAL A 208 1.19 5.28 -13.53
C VAL A 208 0.20 5.12 -14.69
N ASP A 209 0.19 6.06 -15.62
CA ASP A 209 -0.63 6.04 -16.85
C ASP A 209 -0.12 5.03 -17.90
N GLY A 210 0.97 4.30 -17.61
CA GLY A 210 1.55 3.30 -18.51
C GLY A 210 2.46 3.88 -19.59
N ILE A 211 2.74 5.18 -19.53
CA ILE A 211 3.58 5.86 -20.52
C ILE A 211 5.04 5.49 -20.27
N GLN A 212 5.74 5.15 -21.35
CA GLN A 212 7.16 4.87 -21.29
C GLN A 212 7.96 6.16 -21.10
N ILE A 213 8.71 6.21 -20.01
CA ILE A 213 9.58 7.33 -19.70
C ILE A 213 11.06 7.01 -19.93
N LYS A 214 11.87 8.06 -20.08
CA LYS A 214 13.33 8.00 -19.94
C LYS A 214 13.75 8.92 -18.81
N ILE A 215 14.42 8.37 -17.80
CA ILE A 215 14.91 9.15 -16.67
C ILE A 215 16.14 9.94 -17.15
N PRO A 216 16.16 11.27 -17.02
CA PRO A 216 17.33 12.08 -17.36
C PRO A 216 18.55 11.67 -16.52
N PRO A 217 19.76 11.54 -17.10
CA PRO A 217 20.96 11.11 -16.36
C PRO A 217 21.30 11.96 -15.13
N ARG A 218 20.92 13.25 -15.14
CA ARG A 218 21.10 14.15 -14.00
C ARG A 218 20.26 13.79 -12.77
N LEU A 219 19.13 13.08 -12.95
CA LEU A 219 18.31 12.60 -11.84
C LEU A 219 18.83 11.28 -11.28
N GLU A 220 19.70 10.58 -12.03
CA GLU A 220 20.34 9.35 -11.57
C GLU A 220 21.60 9.63 -10.73
N SER A 221 22.17 10.83 -10.83
CA SER A 221 23.36 11.26 -10.10
C SER A 221 22.99 12.03 -8.83
N ILE A 222 22.72 11.26 -7.76
CA ILE A 222 22.39 11.83 -6.46
C ILE A 222 23.67 12.39 -5.81
N PRO A 223 23.69 13.64 -5.35
CA PRO A 223 24.85 14.19 -4.66
C PRO A 223 25.04 13.51 -3.29
N VAL A 224 26.28 13.13 -2.98
CA VAL A 224 26.64 12.59 -1.67
C VAL A 224 26.69 13.73 -0.67
N ILE A 225 25.65 13.88 0.16
CA ILE A 225 25.65 14.83 1.27
C ILE A 225 25.94 14.05 2.57
N PRO A 226 26.83 14.52 3.46
CA PRO A 226 26.97 13.95 4.80
C PRO A 226 25.59 13.97 5.49
N LEU A 227 25.15 12.82 6.02
CA LEU A 227 23.86 12.59 6.70
C LEU A 227 23.68 13.37 8.03
N ASP A 228 24.39 14.47 8.21
CA ASP A 228 24.50 15.19 9.47
C ASP A 228 23.54 16.38 9.49
N ASN A 229 22.24 16.11 9.69
CA ASN A 229 21.36 16.85 10.63
C ASN A 229 19.84 16.71 10.44
N GLN A 230 19.32 16.01 9.42
CA GLN A 230 17.86 15.86 9.29
C GLN A 230 17.45 14.40 9.39
N LYS A 231 17.19 13.96 10.63
CA LYS A 231 16.44 12.73 10.88
C LYS A 231 15.00 12.95 10.43
N PHE A 232 14.52 12.14 9.51
CA PHE A 232 13.10 12.11 9.19
C PHE A 232 12.37 11.38 10.31
N ILE A 233 11.07 11.67 10.48
CA ILE A 233 10.23 10.94 11.43
C ILE A 233 10.32 9.41 11.22
N LEU A 234 10.43 8.98 9.95
CA LEU A 234 10.65 7.57 9.59
C LEU A 234 11.91 6.98 10.20
N ASP A 235 12.99 7.76 10.29
CA ASP A 235 14.27 7.32 10.82
C ASP A 235 14.17 7.19 12.36
N GLU A 236 13.55 8.16 13.03
CA GLU A 236 13.31 8.08 14.48
C GLU A 236 12.42 6.89 14.85
N LEU A 237 11.37 6.65 14.08
CA LEU A 237 10.46 5.54 14.29
C LEU A 237 11.11 4.20 14.00
N HIS A 238 11.94 4.13 12.95
CA HIS A 238 12.72 2.94 12.65
C HIS A 238 13.72 2.65 13.77
N GLU A 239 14.45 3.65 14.26
CA GLU A 239 15.37 3.52 15.39
C GLU A 239 14.64 3.07 16.66
N ALA A 240 13.48 3.65 16.97
CA ALA A 240 12.66 3.28 18.12
C ALA A 240 12.16 1.83 18.01
N ALA A 241 11.64 1.44 16.85
CA ALA A 241 11.19 0.08 16.58
C ALA A 241 12.34 -0.93 16.66
N ALA A 242 13.49 -0.61 16.08
CA ALA A 242 14.68 -1.45 16.15
C ALA A 242 15.17 -1.62 17.59
N ALA A 243 15.17 -0.54 18.39
CA ALA A 243 15.51 -0.60 19.80
C ALA A 243 14.50 -1.43 20.60
N ASP A 244 13.20 -1.36 20.29
CA ASP A 244 12.17 -2.18 20.93
C ASP A 244 12.33 -3.67 20.61
N ILE A 245 12.65 -4.00 19.36
CA ILE A 245 12.96 -5.36 18.92
C ILE A 245 14.22 -5.88 19.63
N ALA A 246 15.29 -5.08 19.65
CA ALA A 246 16.56 -5.44 20.31
C ALA A 246 16.42 -5.63 21.82
N ARG A 247 15.52 -4.86 22.47
CA ARG A 247 15.19 -5.01 23.91
C ARG A 247 14.37 -6.27 24.23
N GLY A 248 14.06 -7.11 23.25
CA GLY A 248 13.49 -8.45 23.46
C GLY A 248 12.08 -8.47 24.06
N ARG A 249 11.36 -7.34 24.09
CA ARG A 249 10.03 -7.27 24.72
C ARG A 249 8.91 -7.89 23.88
N LEU A 250 9.16 -8.25 22.63
CA LEU A 250 8.17 -8.85 21.75
C LEU A 250 8.84 -9.95 20.91
N ARG A 251 8.83 -11.22 21.37
CA ARG A 251 8.24 -12.36 20.62
C ARG A 251 8.68 -13.76 21.02
N GLU A 252 9.95 -14.02 21.29
CA GLU A 252 10.38 -15.43 21.34
C GLU A 252 9.92 -16.19 22.59
N THR A 253 9.77 -15.50 23.72
CA THR A 253 9.43 -16.14 25.00
C THR A 253 7.92 -16.34 25.21
N ASN A 254 7.08 -15.40 24.75
CA ASN A 254 5.62 -15.49 24.99
C ASN A 254 4.88 -16.33 23.96
N LEU A 255 5.15 -16.23 22.65
CA LEU A 255 4.39 -17.01 21.65
C LEU A 255 4.73 -18.50 21.67
N ALA A 256 5.97 -18.84 22.04
CA ALA A 256 6.35 -20.24 22.17
C ALA A 256 5.66 -20.91 23.38
N CYS A 257 5.30 -20.17 24.43
CA CYS A 257 4.67 -20.72 25.65
C CYS A 257 3.17 -20.43 25.78
N ALA A 258 2.60 -19.56 24.95
CA ALA A 258 1.17 -19.24 25.01
C ALA A 258 0.29 -20.32 24.36
N GLU A 259 -0.84 -20.65 24.99
CA GLU A 259 -1.84 -21.62 24.55
C GLU A 259 -2.75 -21.12 23.40
N PHE A 260 -2.23 -20.37 22.43
CA PHE A 260 -3.04 -19.99 21.27
C PHE A 260 -3.09 -21.10 20.22
N ASP A 261 -4.21 -21.22 19.51
CA ASP A 261 -4.37 -22.15 18.39
C ASP A 261 -3.44 -21.73 17.23
N ILE A 262 -2.73 -22.69 16.64
CA ILE A 262 -1.87 -22.46 15.47
C ILE A 262 -2.70 -21.89 14.31
N ILE A 263 -3.94 -22.33 14.16
CA ILE A 263 -4.83 -21.86 13.10
C ILE A 263 -5.19 -20.39 13.32
N GLU A 264 -5.52 -20.00 14.56
CA GLU A 264 -5.81 -18.61 14.91
C GLU A 264 -4.61 -17.70 14.62
N LEU A 265 -3.39 -18.16 14.92
CA LEU A 265 -2.16 -17.44 14.61
C LEU A 265 -1.92 -17.31 13.09
N LEU A 266 -2.15 -18.39 12.33
CA LEU A 266 -2.01 -18.41 10.87
C LEU A 266 -3.05 -17.54 10.17
N VAL A 267 -4.27 -17.46 10.72
CA VAL A 267 -5.35 -16.62 10.20
C VAL A 267 -5.09 -15.15 10.54
N SER A 268 -4.62 -14.85 11.76
CA SER A 268 -4.32 -13.49 12.23
C SER A 268 -2.95 -12.96 11.79
N ARG A 269 -2.30 -13.62 10.82
CA ARG A 269 -0.94 -13.27 10.35
C ARG A 269 -0.83 -11.84 9.83
N GLN A 270 -1.92 -11.28 9.31
CA GLN A 270 -1.95 -9.91 8.79
C GLN A 270 -1.95 -8.86 9.90
N ASP A 271 -2.22 -9.24 11.14
CA ASP A 271 -2.28 -8.35 12.31
C ASP A 271 -0.98 -8.43 13.15
N ILE A 272 -0.21 -9.50 13.00
CA ILE A 272 1.08 -9.70 13.69
C ILE A 272 2.25 -9.34 12.75
N ALA A 273 3.19 -8.50 13.17
CA ALA A 273 4.31 -8.07 12.31
C ALA A 273 5.42 -9.15 12.17
N ILE A 274 5.08 -10.43 11.95
CA ILE A 274 6.00 -11.58 11.90
C ILE A 274 6.25 -11.98 10.44
N THR A 275 7.48 -12.36 10.10
CA THR A 275 7.77 -12.86 8.74
C THR A 275 7.17 -14.26 8.53
N GLU A 276 6.88 -14.62 7.28
CA GLU A 276 6.35 -15.94 6.94
C GLU A 276 7.30 -17.06 7.42
N PHE A 277 8.60 -16.84 7.32
CA PHE A 277 9.61 -17.79 7.76
C PHE A 277 9.69 -17.92 9.29
N GLU A 278 9.60 -16.82 10.04
CA GLU A 278 9.52 -16.88 11.50
C GLU A 278 8.27 -17.61 11.98
N LEU A 279 7.12 -17.34 11.34
CA LEU A 279 5.87 -18.03 11.63
C LEU A 279 6.00 -19.53 11.34
N PHE A 280 6.64 -19.90 10.22
CA PHE A 280 6.94 -21.28 9.88
C PHE A 280 7.81 -21.97 10.93
N LYS A 281 8.89 -21.32 11.38
CA LYS A 281 9.75 -21.84 12.46
C LYS A 281 8.97 -22.07 13.76
N LEU A 282 8.08 -21.14 14.13
CA LEU A 282 7.23 -21.28 15.31
C LEU A 282 6.29 -22.48 15.19
N THR A 283 5.60 -22.62 14.07
CA THR A 283 4.73 -23.77 13.80
C THR A 283 5.51 -25.08 13.83
N ALA A 284 6.66 -25.17 13.15
CA ALA A 284 7.51 -26.35 13.17
C ALA A 284 8.02 -26.72 14.58
N LYS A 285 8.37 -25.71 15.40
CA LYS A 285 8.76 -25.93 16.80
C LYS A 285 7.59 -26.44 17.64
N ARG A 286 6.39 -25.93 17.41
CA ARG A 286 5.18 -26.33 18.14
C ARG A 286 4.70 -27.73 17.74
N CYS A 287 4.69 -28.05 16.45
CA CYS A 287 4.41 -29.39 15.94
C CYS A 287 5.32 -30.43 16.60
N ARG A 288 6.63 -30.15 16.72
CA ARG A 288 7.58 -31.03 17.43
C ARG A 288 7.27 -31.19 18.91
N ARG A 289 6.81 -30.13 19.59
CA ARG A 289 6.51 -30.17 21.02
C ARG A 289 5.23 -30.95 21.33
N HIS A 290 4.19 -30.79 20.51
CA HIS A 290 2.87 -31.38 20.73
C HIS A 290 2.63 -32.65 19.89
N GLY A 291 3.64 -33.14 19.15
CA GLY A 291 3.51 -34.34 18.32
C GLY A 291 2.59 -34.19 17.11
N MET A 292 2.38 -32.97 16.61
CA MET A 292 1.52 -32.71 15.44
C MET A 292 2.30 -32.85 14.14
N CYS A 293 1.61 -33.18 13.04
CA CYS A 293 2.22 -33.19 11.72
C CYS A 293 2.35 -31.77 11.17
N LEU A 294 3.58 -31.34 10.83
CA LEU A 294 3.80 -30.05 10.20
C LEU A 294 3.11 -29.96 8.82
N GLY A 295 2.91 -31.10 8.15
CA GLY A 295 2.26 -31.22 6.85
C GLY A 295 0.86 -30.61 6.81
N ASP A 296 0.12 -30.72 7.91
CA ASP A 296 -1.25 -30.23 8.04
C ASP A 296 -1.34 -28.70 7.92
N PHE A 297 -0.22 -28.02 8.16
CA PHE A 297 -0.14 -26.55 8.15
C PHE A 297 0.55 -25.98 6.90
N LEU A 298 1.26 -26.80 6.11
CA LEU A 298 2.09 -26.30 5.00
C LEU A 298 1.29 -25.54 3.94
N SER A 299 0.04 -25.95 3.67
CA SER A 299 -0.85 -25.29 2.71
C SER A 299 -1.24 -23.86 3.10
N TYR A 300 -1.14 -23.53 4.40
CA TYR A 300 -1.45 -22.19 4.89
C TYR A 300 -0.30 -21.21 4.67
N PHE A 301 0.92 -21.65 4.38
CA PHE A 301 2.09 -20.78 4.21
C PHE A 301 2.31 -20.36 2.75
N ASP A 302 2.65 -19.08 2.51
CA ASP A 302 3.15 -18.65 1.20
C ASP A 302 4.63 -19.03 1.05
N MET A 303 4.89 -20.27 0.63
CA MET A 303 6.25 -20.77 0.39
C MET A 303 7.02 -19.95 -0.65
N ASN A 304 6.37 -19.07 -1.42
CA ASN A 304 7.01 -18.23 -2.42
C ASN A 304 7.62 -16.96 -1.86
N SER A 305 7.26 -16.57 -0.64
CA SER A 305 7.90 -15.44 0.04
C SER A 305 9.25 -15.81 0.65
N LEU A 306 9.53 -17.11 0.82
CA LEU A 306 10.78 -17.59 1.42
C LEU A 306 11.97 -17.43 0.46
N THR A 307 13.11 -17.03 1.00
CA THR A 307 14.40 -17.02 0.30
C THR A 307 14.88 -18.44 0.00
N ALA A 308 15.93 -18.57 -0.83
CA ALA A 308 16.49 -19.88 -1.16
C ALA A 308 16.98 -20.62 0.10
N GLU A 309 17.63 -19.92 1.04
CA GLU A 309 18.13 -20.50 2.29
C GLU A 309 16.98 -20.93 3.21
N GLU A 310 15.94 -20.10 3.32
CA GLU A 310 14.76 -20.39 4.12
C GLU A 310 13.99 -21.61 3.58
N LYS A 311 13.90 -21.76 2.26
CA LYS A 311 13.31 -22.96 1.62
C LYS A 311 14.11 -24.22 1.94
N HIS A 312 15.44 -24.16 1.95
CA HIS A 312 16.26 -25.29 2.36
C HIS A 312 16.01 -25.66 3.83
N TRP A 313 15.88 -24.66 4.70
CA TRP A 313 15.51 -24.90 6.10
C TRP A 313 14.14 -25.56 6.22
N ALA A 314 13.14 -25.08 5.48
CA ALA A 314 11.80 -25.66 5.46
C ALA A 314 11.81 -27.13 5.01
N LEU A 315 12.54 -27.44 3.93
CA LEU A 315 12.71 -28.81 3.44
C LEU A 315 13.35 -29.72 4.50
N SER A 316 14.36 -29.22 5.22
CA SER A 316 15.00 -30.00 6.29
C SER A 316 14.03 -30.30 7.45
N SER A 317 13.04 -29.44 7.68
CA SER A 317 12.01 -29.61 8.71
C SER A 317 10.86 -30.52 8.28
N THR A 318 10.74 -30.82 6.99
CA THR A 318 9.66 -31.61 6.38
C THR A 318 10.17 -32.88 5.69
N GLN A 319 11.34 -33.39 6.05
CA GLN A 319 11.96 -34.55 5.37
C GLN A 319 11.07 -35.80 5.38
N GLN A 320 10.23 -35.97 6.40
CA GLN A 320 9.25 -37.06 6.48
C GLN A 320 8.10 -36.96 5.46
N LEU A 321 7.93 -35.83 4.76
CA LEU A 321 6.81 -35.58 3.84
C LEU A 321 7.28 -35.63 2.38
N GLN A 322 6.97 -36.71 1.67
CA GLN A 322 7.39 -36.93 0.27
C GLN A 322 6.88 -35.87 -0.70
N TRP A 323 5.71 -35.27 -0.43
CA TRP A 323 5.09 -34.25 -1.26
C TRP A 323 5.55 -32.81 -0.93
N ALA A 324 6.17 -32.58 0.24
CA ALA A 324 6.55 -31.24 0.67
C ALA A 324 7.53 -30.52 -0.27
N PRO A 325 8.52 -31.20 -0.89
CA PRO A 325 9.39 -30.56 -1.88
C PRO A 325 8.64 -29.93 -3.05
N SER A 326 7.59 -30.60 -3.54
CA SER A 326 6.74 -30.07 -4.59
C SER A 326 6.03 -28.78 -4.17
N LEU A 327 5.57 -28.68 -2.91
CA LEU A 327 4.89 -27.47 -2.45
C LEU A 327 5.89 -26.31 -2.18
N ILE A 328 7.04 -26.61 -1.58
CA ILE A 328 8.02 -25.60 -1.12
C ILE A 328 8.79 -24.98 -2.30
N LEU A 329 9.19 -25.81 -3.27
CA LEU A 329 10.06 -25.40 -4.37
C LEU A 329 9.29 -24.93 -5.60
N ASN A 330 8.04 -25.33 -5.75
CA ASN A 330 7.26 -25.06 -6.95
C ASN A 330 6.07 -24.15 -6.66
N ALA A 331 6.21 -22.89 -7.05
CA ALA A 331 5.20 -21.88 -6.85
C ALA A 331 3.88 -22.15 -7.58
N LEU A 332 3.89 -23.04 -8.59
CA LEU A 332 2.70 -23.42 -9.32
C LEU A 332 1.74 -24.25 -8.44
N CYS A 333 2.27 -25.05 -7.50
CA CYS A 333 1.46 -25.89 -6.60
C CYS A 333 0.60 -25.07 -5.62
N THR A 334 0.93 -23.80 -5.41
CA THR A 334 0.16 -22.85 -4.57
C THR A 334 -0.63 -21.85 -5.41
N SER A 335 -0.63 -22.01 -6.73
CA SER A 335 -1.24 -21.09 -7.68
C SER A 335 -2.70 -21.44 -7.96
N LYS A 336 -3.56 -20.42 -8.06
CA LYS A 336 -4.94 -20.57 -8.58
C LYS A 336 -5.03 -20.40 -10.11
N ILE A 337 -3.90 -20.34 -10.81
CA ILE A 337 -3.87 -20.11 -12.27
C ILE A 337 -4.20 -21.38 -13.04
N VAL A 338 -3.70 -22.52 -12.57
CA VAL A 338 -3.78 -23.81 -13.24
C VAL A 338 -4.49 -24.74 -12.27
N SER A 339 -5.46 -25.52 -12.75
CA SER A 339 -6.16 -26.45 -11.88
C SER A 339 -5.22 -27.57 -11.41
N GLU A 340 -5.50 -28.17 -10.26
CA GLU A 340 -4.72 -29.30 -9.77
C GLU A 340 -4.69 -30.45 -10.79
N ASN A 341 -5.80 -30.66 -11.51
CA ASN A 341 -5.87 -31.65 -12.60
C ASN A 341 -4.91 -31.34 -13.74
N ASP A 342 -4.83 -30.08 -14.18
CA ASP A 342 -3.92 -29.68 -15.26
C ASP A 342 -2.45 -29.78 -14.80
N ILE A 343 -2.16 -29.44 -13.54
CA ILE A 343 -0.83 -29.59 -12.96
C ILE A 343 -0.42 -31.07 -12.95
N ALA A 344 -1.32 -31.97 -12.53
CA ALA A 344 -1.08 -33.40 -12.49
C ALA A 344 -0.95 -33.99 -13.91
N HIS A 345 -1.84 -33.63 -14.82
CA HIS A 345 -1.85 -34.12 -16.21
C HIS A 345 -0.56 -33.76 -16.97
N HIS A 346 0.02 -32.59 -16.68
CA HIS A 346 1.25 -32.13 -17.33
C HIS A 346 2.50 -32.35 -16.47
N GLU A 347 2.42 -33.13 -15.38
CA GLU A 347 3.52 -33.41 -14.44
C GLU A 347 4.24 -32.15 -13.91
N LEU A 348 3.50 -31.04 -13.84
CA LEU A 348 4.05 -29.74 -13.48
C LEU A 348 4.29 -29.58 -11.99
N ASN A 349 3.84 -30.53 -11.16
CA ASN A 349 4.11 -30.63 -9.72
C ASN A 349 5.45 -31.31 -9.39
N SER A 350 6.24 -31.71 -10.38
CA SER A 350 7.54 -32.35 -10.15
C SER A 350 8.47 -31.46 -9.31
N PRO A 351 9.12 -31.98 -8.25
CA PRO A 351 10.13 -31.23 -7.48
C PRO A 351 11.34 -30.79 -8.32
N ARG A 352 11.56 -31.42 -9.48
CA ARG A 352 12.61 -31.07 -10.44
C ARG A 352 12.26 -29.82 -11.26
N LEU A 353 10.99 -29.46 -11.33
CA LEU A 353 10.51 -28.27 -12.01
C LEU A 353 10.35 -27.13 -11.01
N ARG A 354 11.17 -26.09 -11.17
CA ARG A 354 11.13 -24.90 -10.33
C ARG A 354 10.44 -23.77 -11.08
N TRP A 355 9.20 -23.52 -10.72
CA TRP A 355 8.46 -22.36 -11.21
C TRP A 355 8.58 -21.23 -10.19
N LYS A 356 9.01 -20.05 -10.66
CA LYS A 356 9.09 -18.85 -9.83
C LYS A 356 7.97 -17.89 -10.21
N ARG A 357 7.26 -17.39 -9.21
CA ARG A 357 6.27 -16.32 -9.35
C ARG A 357 7.00 -15.02 -9.75
N THR A 358 6.67 -14.42 -10.88
CA THR A 358 7.34 -13.20 -11.37
C THR A 358 6.56 -11.92 -11.07
N LEU A 359 5.30 -12.00 -10.61
CA LEU A 359 4.44 -10.83 -10.33
C LEU A 359 3.61 -11.00 -9.04
N PRO A 360 3.32 -9.92 -8.29
CA PRO A 360 2.50 -9.96 -7.09
C PRO A 360 1.00 -10.21 -7.39
N PRO A 361 0.24 -10.73 -6.41
CA PRO A 361 -1.10 -11.33 -6.61
C PRO A 361 -2.18 -10.41 -7.18
N LYS A 362 -1.99 -9.09 -7.18
CA LYS A 362 -3.01 -8.12 -7.63
C LYS A 362 -2.94 -7.77 -9.12
N ARG A 363 -1.84 -8.02 -9.84
CA ARG A 363 -1.75 -7.71 -11.28
C ARG A 363 -1.03 -8.83 -12.05
N SER A 364 -1.86 -9.71 -12.61
CA SER A 364 -1.57 -10.74 -13.61
C SER A 364 -0.89 -12.05 -13.17
N ARG A 365 -1.33 -13.11 -13.87
CA ARG A 365 -1.12 -14.54 -13.63
C ARG A 365 0.03 -15.05 -14.50
N LYS A 366 1.30 -14.84 -14.10
CA LYS A 366 2.47 -15.33 -14.88
C LYS A 366 3.52 -16.03 -14.01
N PHE A 367 4.06 -17.13 -14.53
CA PHE A 367 5.17 -17.91 -13.97
C PHE A 367 6.27 -18.07 -15.01
N ARG A 368 7.54 -18.11 -14.57
CA ARG A 368 8.69 -18.46 -15.42
C ARG A 368 9.37 -19.70 -14.84
N LYS A 369 9.77 -20.63 -15.71
CA LYS A 369 10.62 -21.77 -15.36
C LYS A 369 12.02 -21.24 -15.04
N SER A 370 12.52 -21.48 -13.83
CA SER A 370 13.92 -21.20 -13.51
C SER A 370 14.77 -22.41 -13.87
N TRP A 371 15.91 -22.16 -14.52
CA TRP A 371 16.94 -23.17 -14.73
C TRP A 371 17.71 -23.43 -13.45
#